data_AF-K9E8V5-F1
#
_entry.id   AF-K9E8V5-F1
#
_cell.length_a   1.000
_cell.length_b   1.000
_cell.length_c   1.000
_cell.angle_alpha   90.00
_cell.angle_beta   90.00
_cell.angle_gamma   90.00
#
_symmetry.space_group_name_H-M   'P 1'
#
loop_
_entity.id
_entity.type
_entity.pdbx_description
1 polymer ?
#
loop_
_entity_poly.entity_id
_entity_poly.type
_entity_poly.pdbx_seq_one_letter_code
_entity_poly.pdbx_strand_id
1 'polypeptide(L)'
;MTNINHIRKQIKNHRAKFLGYKFESSVLLPLVYYQGQWQILYEIRSQYVSQPGEVSFPGGRIEKGESPLQAGLRETKEEIGFPVEKIEVLGEIDRIANGRVMVYCHVGILEDFDPDQLKINRYEVDSIFFKPVQYFIDNAPEIYHYNVESQFERNFPSNKFKSINETAYKRGRSQSSLPFYEFKEATLWGLTAQLTRHFANLVGQV
;
A
#
# COMPACT_ATOMS: atom_id res chain seq x y z
N MET A 1 -2.15 17.61 -40.39
CA MET A 1 -2.75 18.30 -39.23
C MET A 1 -3.66 17.34 -38.51
N THR A 2 -3.56 17.22 -37.19
CA THR A 2 -4.42 16.32 -36.40
C THR A 2 -5.86 16.85 -36.38
N ASN A 3 -6.82 16.00 -36.74
CA ASN A 3 -8.24 16.37 -36.83
C ASN A 3 -8.90 16.40 -35.44
N ILE A 4 -9.70 17.44 -35.14
CA ILE A 4 -10.41 17.58 -33.86
C ILE A 4 -11.35 16.40 -33.55
N ASN A 5 -11.95 15.77 -34.57
CA ASN A 5 -12.79 14.60 -34.39
C ASN A 5 -11.99 13.35 -33.97
N HIS A 6 -10.74 13.25 -34.43
CA HIS A 6 -9.83 12.20 -33.97
C HIS A 6 -9.50 12.40 -32.48
N ILE A 7 -9.17 13.63 -32.07
CA ILE A 7 -8.89 13.97 -30.66
C ILE A 7 -10.10 13.63 -29.78
N ARG A 8 -11.31 14.06 -30.17
CA ARG A 8 -12.54 13.75 -29.43
C ARG A 8 -12.75 12.25 -29.25
N LYS A 9 -12.56 11.46 -30.31
CA LYS A 9 -12.69 9.99 -30.25
C LYS A 9 -11.69 9.38 -29.28
N GLN A 10 -10.42 9.81 -29.35
CA GLN A 10 -9.37 9.29 -28.47
C GLN A 10 -9.65 9.63 -27.01
N ILE A 11 -9.95 10.90 -26.70
CA ILE A 11 -10.19 11.35 -25.32
C ILE A 11 -11.48 10.74 -24.75
N LYS A 12 -12.57 10.64 -25.51
CA LYS A 12 -13.84 10.05 -25.05
C LYS A 12 -13.70 8.57 -24.68
N ASN A 13 -12.82 7.84 -25.36
CA ASN A 13 -12.58 6.42 -25.12
C ASN A 13 -11.38 6.17 -24.17
N HIS A 14 -10.64 7.22 -23.80
CA HIS A 14 -9.48 7.10 -22.95
C HIS A 14 -9.91 7.04 -21.49
N ARG A 15 -9.53 5.95 -20.80
CA ARG A 15 -9.59 5.88 -19.35
C ARG A 15 -8.34 6.55 -18.79
N ALA A 16 -8.52 7.64 -18.04
CA ALA A 16 -7.43 8.34 -17.38
C ALA A 16 -6.63 7.36 -16.49
N LYS A 17 -5.31 7.54 -16.48
CA LYS A 17 -4.36 6.76 -15.67
C LYS A 17 -3.41 7.69 -14.95
N PHE A 18 -2.88 7.23 -13.82
CA PHE A 18 -1.82 7.95 -13.14
C PHE A 18 -0.54 7.95 -13.99
N LEU A 19 0.01 9.14 -14.22
CA LEU A 19 1.28 9.31 -14.93
C LEU A 19 2.44 9.25 -13.93
N GLY A 20 3.56 8.67 -14.35
CA GLY A 20 4.79 8.65 -13.56
C GLY A 20 4.95 7.46 -12.60
N TYR A 21 3.99 6.54 -12.53
CA TYR A 21 4.07 5.33 -11.71
C TYR A 21 4.43 4.11 -12.57
N LYS A 22 5.17 3.15 -11.99
CA LYS A 22 5.56 1.91 -12.67
C LYS A 22 4.42 0.90 -12.73
N PHE A 23 3.62 0.81 -11.68
CA PHE A 23 2.46 -0.07 -11.59
C PHE A 23 1.51 0.39 -10.47
N GLU A 24 0.29 -0.13 -10.49
CA GLU A 24 -0.72 0.06 -9.46
C GLU A 24 -0.83 -1.24 -8.65
N SER A 25 -1.05 -1.13 -7.34
CA SER A 25 -1.16 -2.26 -6.42
C SER A 25 -2.33 -2.04 -5.48
N SER A 26 -2.95 -3.12 -5.02
CA SER A 26 -4.04 -3.07 -4.06
C SER A 26 -3.77 -4.02 -2.91
N VAL A 27 -4.04 -3.54 -1.69
CA VAL A 27 -3.93 -4.32 -0.46
C VAL A 27 -5.27 -4.36 0.27
N LEU A 28 -5.49 -5.42 1.04
CA LEU A 28 -6.62 -5.55 1.96
C LEU A 28 -6.10 -5.41 3.40
N LEU A 29 -6.51 -4.39 4.14
CA LEU A 29 -6.34 -4.32 5.59
C LEU A 29 -7.38 -5.25 6.23
N PRO A 30 -6.99 -6.42 6.76
CA PRO A 30 -7.94 -7.44 7.19
C PRO A 30 -8.23 -7.26 8.68
N LEU A 31 -9.49 -7.02 9.01
CA LEU A 31 -10.00 -7.02 10.37
C LEU A 31 -10.50 -8.41 10.73
N VAL A 32 -10.00 -8.95 11.83
CA VAL A 32 -10.40 -10.25 12.36
C VAL A 32 -10.89 -10.09 13.79
N TYR A 33 -11.96 -10.80 14.16
CA TYR A 33 -12.35 -10.92 15.56
C TYR A 33 -11.72 -12.19 16.13
N TYR A 34 -10.62 -12.03 16.86
CA TYR A 34 -9.82 -13.16 17.34
C TYR A 34 -9.40 -12.93 18.80
N GLN A 35 -9.51 -13.97 19.63
CA GLN A 35 -9.24 -13.90 21.07
C GLN A 35 -10.03 -12.80 21.80
N GLY A 36 -11.30 -12.61 21.43
CA GLY A 36 -12.24 -11.71 22.10
C GLY A 36 -12.08 -10.22 21.78
N GLN A 37 -11.35 -9.87 20.72
CA GLN A 37 -11.17 -8.47 20.30
C GLN A 37 -10.91 -8.35 18.79
N TRP A 38 -11.12 -7.14 18.26
CA TRP A 38 -10.78 -6.79 16.88
C TRP A 38 -9.27 -6.62 16.71
N GLN A 39 -8.70 -7.32 15.74
CA GLN A 39 -7.28 -7.27 15.41
C GLN A 39 -7.09 -7.05 13.91
N ILE A 40 -5.93 -6.51 13.56
CA ILE A 40 -5.45 -6.41 12.17
C ILE A 40 -4.55 -7.62 11.90
N LEU A 41 -4.83 -8.36 10.82
CA LEU A 41 -3.98 -9.45 10.33
C LEU A 41 -2.85 -8.88 9.46
N TYR A 42 -1.64 -9.34 9.73
CA TYR A 42 -0.44 -9.04 8.96
C TYR A 42 0.24 -10.32 8.47
N GLU A 43 0.95 -10.18 7.36
CA GLU A 43 1.82 -11.19 6.78
C GLU A 43 3.28 -10.78 6.94
N ILE A 44 4.16 -11.77 7.06
CA ILE A 44 5.60 -11.64 6.89
C ILE A 44 5.94 -12.28 5.55
N ARG A 45 6.51 -11.47 4.64
CA ARG A 45 6.82 -11.90 3.27
C ARG A 45 7.88 -12.99 3.25
N SER A 46 7.70 -13.99 2.40
CA SER A 46 8.65 -15.10 2.24
C SER A 46 9.99 -14.64 1.66
N GLN A 47 10.99 -15.53 1.72
CA GLN A 47 12.31 -15.31 1.14
C GLN A 47 12.31 -15.36 -0.41
N TYR A 48 11.22 -15.82 -1.03
CA TYR A 48 11.14 -16.05 -2.49
C TYR A 48 10.50 -14.89 -3.25
N VAL A 49 9.96 -13.90 -2.53
CA VAL A 49 9.29 -12.73 -3.11
C VAL A 49 10.11 -11.46 -2.89
N SER A 50 9.75 -10.38 -3.57
CA SER A 50 10.35 -9.07 -3.32
C SER A 50 10.13 -8.63 -1.88
N GLN A 51 11.10 -7.91 -1.30
CA GLN A 51 11.04 -7.41 0.08
C GLN A 51 10.87 -8.54 1.12
N PRO A 52 11.77 -9.54 1.11
CA PRO A 52 11.66 -10.68 1.99
C PRO A 52 11.74 -10.26 3.46
N GLY A 53 10.89 -10.85 4.31
CA GLY A 53 10.82 -10.57 5.74
C GLY A 53 10.13 -9.24 6.11
N GLU A 54 9.73 -8.42 5.14
CA GLU A 54 8.93 -7.22 5.45
C GLU A 54 7.49 -7.59 5.84
N VAL A 55 6.89 -6.75 6.69
CA VAL A 55 5.49 -6.87 7.08
C VAL A 55 4.58 -6.22 6.04
N SER A 56 3.58 -6.97 5.56
CA SER A 56 2.57 -6.48 4.63
C SER A 56 1.16 -6.85 5.05
N PHE A 57 0.21 -6.14 4.46
CA PHE A 57 -1.14 -6.66 4.28
C PHE A 57 -1.15 -7.62 3.08
N PRO A 58 -2.12 -8.54 2.98
CA PRO A 58 -2.37 -9.27 1.75
C PRO A 58 -2.60 -8.29 0.60
N GLY A 59 -1.96 -8.53 -0.54
CA GLY A 59 -2.07 -7.66 -1.69
C GLY A 59 -0.93 -7.71 -2.68
N GLY A 60 -1.21 -7.20 -3.87
CA GLY A 60 -0.30 -7.32 -5.00
C GLY A 60 -0.66 -6.39 -6.14
N ARG A 61 -0.15 -6.67 -7.33
CA ARG A 61 -0.32 -5.80 -8.49
C ARG A 61 -1.74 -5.92 -9.03
N ILE A 62 -2.31 -4.81 -9.46
CA ILE A 62 -3.60 -4.82 -10.15
C ILE A 62 -3.39 -5.38 -11.56
N GLU A 63 -4.07 -6.47 -11.90
CA GLU A 63 -3.98 -7.08 -13.22
C GLU A 63 -4.88 -6.40 -14.26
N LYS A 64 -4.65 -6.72 -15.54
CA LYS A 64 -5.40 -6.13 -16.64
C LYS A 64 -6.87 -6.55 -16.57
N GLY A 65 -7.74 -5.59 -16.31
CA GLY A 65 -9.19 -5.79 -16.26
C GLY A 65 -9.75 -5.84 -14.85
N GLU A 66 -8.89 -5.85 -13.83
CA GLU A 66 -9.30 -5.80 -12.43
C GLU A 66 -9.60 -4.37 -11.98
N SER A 67 -10.57 -4.25 -11.07
CA SER A 67 -10.65 -3.12 -10.16
C SER A 67 -9.62 -3.28 -9.02
N PRO A 68 -9.24 -2.19 -8.33
CA PRO A 68 -8.38 -2.30 -7.15
C PRO A 68 -8.95 -3.26 -6.09
N LEU A 69 -10.26 -3.23 -5.84
CA LEU A 69 -10.88 -4.16 -4.89
C LEU A 69 -10.73 -5.62 -5.34
N GLN A 70 -10.96 -5.92 -6.62
CA GLN A 70 -10.81 -7.28 -7.16
C GLN A 70 -9.39 -7.81 -6.96
N ALA A 71 -8.37 -6.99 -7.21
CA ALA A 71 -6.99 -7.36 -6.99
C ALA A 71 -6.72 -7.67 -5.51
N GLY A 72 -7.13 -6.81 -4.57
CA GLY A 72 -6.92 -7.05 -3.14
C GLY A 72 -7.59 -8.33 -2.64
N LEU A 73 -8.81 -8.62 -3.09
CA LEU A 73 -9.54 -9.84 -2.75
C LEU A 73 -8.91 -11.10 -3.35
N ARG A 74 -8.45 -11.04 -4.61
CA ARG A 74 -7.74 -12.14 -5.27
C ARG A 74 -6.46 -12.48 -4.52
N GLU A 75 -5.62 -11.49 -4.25
CA GLU A 75 -4.34 -11.65 -3.55
C GLU A 75 -4.57 -12.21 -2.14
N THR A 76 -5.56 -11.70 -1.40
CA THR A 76 -5.92 -12.26 -0.08
C THR A 76 -6.26 -13.76 -0.15
N LYS A 77 -6.99 -14.18 -1.18
CA LYS A 77 -7.30 -15.59 -1.39
C LYS A 77 -6.05 -16.40 -1.79
N GLU A 78 -5.17 -15.84 -2.61
CA GLU A 78 -3.95 -16.51 -3.09
C GLU A 78 -2.89 -16.65 -1.99
N GLU A 79 -2.71 -15.62 -1.15
CA GLU A 79 -1.66 -15.54 -0.13
C GLU A 79 -2.05 -16.28 1.16
N ILE A 80 -3.28 -16.09 1.67
CA ILE A 80 -3.72 -16.69 2.95
C ILE A 80 -4.85 -17.72 2.81
N GLY A 81 -5.37 -17.94 1.60
CA GLY A 81 -6.39 -18.96 1.35
C GLY A 81 -7.78 -18.60 1.85
N PHE A 82 -8.03 -17.34 2.22
CA PHE A 82 -9.30 -16.92 2.79
C PHE A 82 -10.38 -16.78 1.70
N PRO A 83 -11.60 -17.33 1.87
CA PRO A 83 -12.65 -17.24 0.87
C PRO A 83 -13.17 -15.81 0.69
N VAL A 84 -13.20 -15.33 -0.55
CA VAL A 84 -13.62 -13.94 -0.87
C VAL A 84 -15.05 -13.66 -0.45
N GLU A 85 -15.92 -14.65 -0.52
CA GLU A 85 -17.32 -14.59 -0.12
C GLU A 85 -17.53 -14.40 1.39
N LYS A 86 -16.48 -14.63 2.21
CA LYS A 86 -16.48 -14.38 3.65
C LYS A 86 -15.83 -13.05 4.04
N ILE A 87 -15.54 -12.19 3.05
CA ILE A 87 -14.95 -10.88 3.27
C ILE A 87 -16.04 -9.82 3.16
N GLU A 88 -16.44 -9.24 4.29
CA GLU A 88 -17.27 -8.04 4.31
C GLU A 88 -16.38 -6.82 4.04
N VAL A 89 -16.50 -6.22 2.86
CA VAL A 89 -15.71 -5.04 2.49
C VAL A 89 -16.37 -3.79 3.04
N LEU A 90 -15.71 -3.11 3.99
CA LEU A 90 -16.22 -1.90 4.62
C LEU A 90 -16.04 -0.66 3.72
N GLY A 91 -14.96 -0.64 2.94
CA GLY A 91 -14.67 0.46 2.02
C GLY A 91 -13.19 0.60 1.71
N GLU A 92 -12.88 1.58 0.86
CA GLU A 92 -11.51 2.01 0.57
C GLU A 92 -11.10 3.11 1.56
N ILE A 93 -9.89 3.02 2.11
CA ILE A 93 -9.26 4.16 2.81
C ILE A 93 -8.49 5.03 1.81
N ASP A 94 -7.73 6.01 2.29
CA ASP A 94 -6.88 6.83 1.43
C ASP A 94 -5.72 6.03 0.80
N ARG A 95 -5.22 6.54 -0.33
CA ARG A 95 -4.23 5.88 -1.18
C ARG A 95 -2.84 6.46 -0.94
N ILE A 96 -1.79 5.64 -1.07
CA ILE A 96 -0.40 6.12 -1.01
C ILE A 96 0.25 6.10 -2.39
N ALA A 97 0.78 7.26 -2.79
CA ALA A 97 1.52 7.46 -4.02
C ALA A 97 2.96 7.91 -3.72
N ASN A 98 3.95 7.08 -4.02
CA ASN A 98 5.36 7.34 -3.66
C ASN A 98 6.31 7.50 -4.87
N GLY A 99 5.77 7.90 -6.03
CA GLY A 99 6.52 8.09 -7.27
C GLY A 99 6.98 6.79 -7.96
N ARG A 100 6.81 5.61 -7.35
CA ARG A 100 7.03 4.31 -8.00
C ARG A 100 5.75 3.52 -8.14
N VAL A 101 4.93 3.50 -7.09
CA VAL A 101 3.69 2.73 -7.02
C VAL A 101 2.54 3.62 -6.52
N MET A 102 1.35 3.33 -7.00
CA MET A 102 0.08 3.79 -6.42
C MET A 102 -0.54 2.60 -5.68
N VAL A 103 -0.71 2.72 -4.37
CA VAL A 103 -1.28 1.67 -3.53
C VAL A 103 -2.70 2.06 -3.11
N TYR A 104 -3.66 1.22 -3.47
CA TYR A 104 -5.04 1.26 -2.98
C TYR A 104 -5.15 0.38 -1.75
N CYS A 105 -5.96 0.77 -0.77
CA CYS A 105 -6.16 -0.03 0.44
C CYS A 105 -7.65 -0.11 0.77
N HIS A 106 -8.16 -1.34 0.82
CA HIS A 106 -9.52 -1.60 1.27
C HIS A 106 -9.49 -2.21 2.67
N VAL A 107 -10.46 -1.88 3.50
CA VAL A 107 -10.66 -2.52 4.80
C VAL A 107 -11.74 -3.57 4.64
N GLY A 108 -11.47 -4.79 5.11
CA GLY A 108 -12.43 -5.88 5.09
C GLY A 108 -12.45 -6.65 6.40
N ILE A 109 -13.63 -7.06 6.83
CA ILE A 109 -13.81 -8.00 7.94
C ILE A 109 -13.75 -9.42 7.36
N LEU A 110 -12.89 -10.26 7.94
CA LEU A 110 -12.87 -11.68 7.66
C LEU A 110 -13.89 -12.37 8.58
N GLU A 111 -15.06 -12.73 8.04
CA GLU A 111 -16.15 -13.35 8.80
C GLU A 111 -15.84 -14.81 9.16
N ASP A 112 -16.34 -15.28 10.30
CA ASP A 112 -16.06 -16.62 10.84
C ASP A 112 -14.55 -16.95 10.90
N PHE A 113 -13.72 -15.95 11.21
CA PHE A 113 -12.27 -16.10 11.16
C PHE A 113 -11.76 -17.16 12.15
N ASP A 114 -11.05 -18.15 11.61
CA ASP A 114 -10.30 -19.15 12.36
C ASP A 114 -8.90 -19.29 11.73
N PRO A 115 -7.82 -18.91 12.44
CA PRO A 115 -6.46 -18.95 11.89
C PRO A 115 -6.02 -20.37 11.52
N ASP A 116 -6.56 -21.41 12.17
CA ASP A 116 -6.20 -22.80 11.90
C ASP A 116 -6.79 -23.31 10.57
N GLN A 117 -7.75 -22.58 9.99
CA GLN A 117 -8.37 -22.91 8.69
C GLN A 117 -7.69 -22.22 7.50
N LEU A 118 -6.77 -21.29 7.74
CA LEU A 118 -6.07 -20.59 6.68
C LEU A 118 -5.16 -21.52 5.88
N LYS A 119 -5.16 -21.34 4.56
CA LYS A 119 -4.30 -22.09 3.64
C LYS A 119 -3.21 -21.16 3.11
N ILE A 120 -2.24 -20.90 3.98
CA ILE A 120 -1.13 -19.98 3.68
C ILE A 120 -0.29 -20.50 2.52
N ASN A 121 -0.16 -19.70 1.47
CA ASN A 121 0.78 -19.94 0.39
C ASN A 121 2.21 -19.61 0.86
N ARG A 122 2.93 -20.63 1.31
CA ARG A 122 4.30 -20.50 1.84
C ARG A 122 5.35 -20.05 0.82
N TYR A 123 5.02 -20.04 -0.46
CA TYR A 123 5.88 -19.43 -1.47
C TYR A 123 5.87 -17.91 -1.35
N GLU A 124 4.80 -17.30 -0.86
CA GLU A 124 4.63 -15.85 -0.81
C GLU A 124 4.64 -15.30 0.62
N VAL A 125 4.05 -16.06 1.55
CA VAL A 125 3.90 -15.69 2.97
C VAL A 125 4.68 -16.66 3.85
N ASP A 126 5.69 -16.16 4.55
CA ASP A 126 6.45 -16.95 5.53
C ASP A 126 5.59 -17.27 6.76
N SER A 127 4.96 -16.24 7.33
CA SER A 127 4.15 -16.35 8.55
C SER A 127 3.13 -15.22 8.64
N ILE A 128 2.17 -15.34 9.55
CA ILE A 128 1.16 -14.31 9.84
C ILE A 128 1.18 -13.96 11.32
N PHE A 129 0.75 -12.75 11.65
CA PHE A 129 0.53 -12.34 13.04
C PHE A 129 -0.60 -11.32 13.12
N PHE A 130 -1.05 -11.05 14.34
CA PHE A 130 -2.20 -10.18 14.61
C PHE A 130 -1.82 -9.14 15.65
N LYS A 131 -2.37 -7.92 15.52
CA LYS A 131 -2.27 -6.90 16.55
C LYS A 131 -3.62 -6.24 16.79
N PRO A 132 -4.03 -6.00 18.06
CA PRO A 132 -5.29 -5.34 18.35
C PRO A 132 -5.42 -3.99 17.66
N VAL A 133 -6.61 -3.68 17.13
CA VAL A 133 -6.90 -2.35 16.56
C VAL A 133 -6.68 -1.27 17.63
N GLN A 134 -7.13 -1.54 18.86
CA GLN A 134 -7.00 -0.64 20.00
C GLN A 134 -5.54 -0.27 20.29
N TYR A 135 -4.59 -1.19 20.08
CA TYR A 135 -3.17 -0.90 20.27
C TYR A 135 -2.71 0.27 19.39
N PHE A 136 -3.13 0.31 18.12
CA PHE A 136 -2.72 1.38 17.19
C PHE A 136 -3.42 2.70 17.43
N ILE A 137 -4.63 2.67 18.02
CA ILE A 137 -5.35 3.86 18.47
C ILE A 137 -4.61 4.48 19.65
N ASP A 138 -4.29 3.67 20.66
CA ASP A 138 -3.72 4.13 21.92
C ASP A 138 -2.23 4.48 21.84
N ASN A 139 -1.50 3.86 20.91
CA ASN A 139 -0.05 3.99 20.82
C ASN A 139 0.38 4.65 19.50
N ALA A 140 1.09 5.77 19.62
CA ALA A 140 1.77 6.39 18.50
C ALA A 140 3.00 5.56 18.08
N PRO A 141 3.32 5.49 16.77
CA PRO A 141 4.55 4.86 16.30
C PRO A 141 5.77 5.70 16.66
N GLU A 142 6.94 5.07 16.67
CA GLU A 142 8.20 5.80 16.57
C GLU A 142 8.33 6.40 15.17
N ILE A 143 8.76 7.66 15.08
CA ILE A 143 8.89 8.37 13.81
C ILE A 143 10.37 8.55 13.48
N TYR A 144 10.80 7.98 12.35
CA TYR A 144 12.14 8.15 11.82
C TYR A 144 12.13 9.07 10.59
N HIS A 145 13.01 10.07 10.60
CA HIS A 145 13.14 11.02 9.51
C HIS A 145 14.26 10.59 8.54
N TYR A 146 14.01 10.78 7.25
CA TYR A 146 15.00 10.54 6.20
C TYR A 146 14.92 11.63 5.14
N ASN A 147 16.05 11.84 4.45
CA ASN A 147 16.13 12.82 3.38
C ASN A 147 16.00 12.11 2.03
N VAL A 148 15.11 12.63 1.19
CA VAL A 148 15.04 12.27 -0.23
C VAL A 148 15.76 13.36 -1.01
N GLU A 149 16.86 12.98 -1.67
CA GLU A 149 17.59 13.87 -2.57
C GLU A 149 17.37 13.42 -4.01
N SER A 150 16.78 14.31 -4.82
CA SER A 150 16.70 14.09 -6.26
C SER A 150 18.03 14.45 -6.92
N GLN A 151 18.61 13.51 -7.67
CA GLN A 151 19.82 13.72 -8.44
C GLN A 151 19.50 13.70 -9.93
N PHE A 152 19.90 14.76 -10.64
CA PHE A 152 19.82 14.79 -12.09
C PHE A 152 21.04 14.09 -12.70
N GLU A 153 20.82 13.38 -13.80
CA GLU A 153 21.90 12.82 -14.59
C GLU A 153 22.80 13.93 -15.17
N ARG A 154 24.07 13.60 -15.44
CA ARG A 154 25.07 14.57 -15.94
C ARG A 154 24.67 15.24 -17.26
N ASN A 155 23.89 14.56 -18.08
CA ASN A 155 23.40 15.03 -19.38
C ASN A 155 22.11 15.87 -19.28
N PHE A 156 21.61 16.15 -18.07
CA PHE A 156 20.42 16.97 -17.89
C PHE A 156 20.65 18.39 -18.46
N PRO A 157 19.81 18.87 -19.40
CA PRO A 157 20.09 20.10 -20.14
C PRO A 157 19.68 21.35 -19.35
N SER A 158 20.39 21.66 -18.27
CA SER A 158 20.08 22.81 -17.39
C SER A 158 20.08 24.15 -18.14
N ASN A 159 20.91 24.25 -19.19
CA ASN A 159 21.03 25.41 -20.07
C ASN A 159 19.77 25.72 -20.91
N LYS A 160 18.79 24.81 -20.99
CA LYS A 160 17.52 25.04 -21.72
C LYS A 160 16.50 25.83 -20.91
N PHE A 161 16.70 26.01 -19.60
CA PHE A 161 15.74 26.68 -18.72
C PHE A 161 16.11 28.16 -18.54
N LYS A 162 15.23 29.06 -19.00
CA LYS A 162 15.49 30.52 -19.02
C LYS A 162 15.32 31.23 -17.67
N SER A 163 14.75 30.59 -16.65
CA SER A 163 14.33 31.26 -15.41
C SER A 163 14.48 30.44 -14.13
N ILE A 164 15.17 29.31 -14.17
CA ILE A 164 15.29 28.44 -13.00
C ILE A 164 16.62 28.72 -12.32
N ASN A 165 16.56 29.18 -11.07
CA ASN A 165 17.73 29.30 -10.21
C ASN A 165 18.32 27.88 -10.08
N GLU A 166 19.42 27.59 -10.79
CA GLU A 166 19.97 26.23 -10.95
C GLU A 166 20.17 25.52 -9.61
N THR A 167 20.48 26.29 -8.55
CA THR A 167 20.68 25.83 -7.17
C THR A 167 19.40 25.33 -6.49
N ALA A 168 18.24 25.94 -6.78
CA ALA A 168 16.95 25.52 -6.25
C ALA A 168 16.45 24.23 -6.92
N TYR A 169 16.76 24.05 -8.21
CA TYR A 169 16.42 22.84 -8.96
C TYR A 169 17.29 21.65 -8.56
N LYS A 170 18.59 21.86 -8.35
CA LYS A 170 19.56 20.80 -7.99
C LYS A 170 19.39 20.23 -6.58
N ARG A 171 18.56 20.83 -5.71
CA ARG A 171 18.40 20.43 -4.30
C ARG A 171 16.94 20.48 -3.86
N GLY A 172 16.10 19.70 -4.52
CA GLY A 172 14.85 19.26 -3.90
C GLY A 172 15.19 18.30 -2.75
N ARG A 173 15.57 18.84 -1.58
CA ARG A 173 15.62 18.08 -0.33
C ARG A 173 14.22 18.06 0.23
N SER A 174 13.54 16.94 0.11
CA SER A 174 12.32 16.70 0.87
C SER A 174 12.70 15.88 2.11
N GLN A 175 12.43 16.43 3.30
CA GLN A 175 12.48 15.65 4.51
C GLN A 175 11.19 14.84 4.59
N SER A 176 11.33 13.52 4.70
CA SER A 176 10.21 12.59 4.82
C SER A 176 10.31 11.85 6.15
N SER A 177 9.20 11.27 6.59
CA SER A 177 9.11 10.52 7.84
C SER A 177 8.44 9.18 7.63
N LEU A 178 8.86 8.17 8.38
CA LEU A 178 8.26 6.84 8.38
C LEU A 178 7.87 6.44 9.81
N PRO A 179 6.65 5.88 9.99
CA PRO A 179 6.26 5.28 11.25
C PRO A 179 6.85 3.87 11.40
N PHE A 180 7.23 3.54 12.62
CA PHE A 180 7.76 2.24 13.04
C PHE A 180 6.99 1.75 14.28
N TYR A 181 6.57 0.50 14.23
CA TYR A 181 6.07 -0.24 15.39
C TYR A 181 6.93 -1.49 15.57
N GLU A 182 7.52 -1.64 16.75
CA GLU A 182 8.34 -2.79 17.09
C GLU A 182 7.50 -3.86 17.78
N PHE A 183 7.46 -5.05 17.20
CA PHE A 183 6.81 -6.22 17.78
C PHE A 183 7.81 -7.37 17.91
N LYS A 184 7.46 -8.35 18.73
CA LYS A 184 8.29 -9.55 18.92
C LYS A 184 8.46 -10.33 17.61
N GLU A 185 7.41 -10.33 16.78
CA GLU A 185 7.34 -11.08 15.52
C GLU A 185 8.11 -10.39 14.40
N ALA A 186 7.94 -9.07 14.25
CA ALA A 186 8.58 -8.26 13.22
C ALA A 186 8.41 -6.75 13.49
N THR A 187 9.22 -5.94 12.80
CA THR A 187 9.05 -4.49 12.74
C THR A 187 8.03 -4.13 11.66
N LEU A 188 6.97 -3.43 12.02
CA LEU A 188 5.99 -2.85 11.07
C LEU A 188 6.43 -1.44 10.70
N TRP A 189 6.80 -1.22 9.44
CA TRP A 189 7.29 0.05 8.92
C TRP A 189 6.83 0.29 7.47
N GLY A 190 7.31 1.38 6.85
CA GLY A 190 7.08 1.63 5.42
C GLY A 190 5.63 2.02 5.06
N LEU A 191 5.12 1.48 3.94
CA LEU A 191 3.77 1.78 3.45
C LEU A 191 2.69 1.13 4.34
N THR A 192 2.91 -0.11 4.77
CA THR A 192 2.00 -0.86 5.65
C THR A 192 1.80 -0.12 6.98
N ALA A 193 2.87 0.40 7.59
CA ALA A 193 2.77 1.18 8.82
C ALA A 193 2.07 2.52 8.62
N GLN A 194 2.27 3.19 7.48
CA GLN A 194 1.55 4.43 7.13
C GLN A 194 0.05 4.18 7.00
N LEU A 195 -0.36 3.14 6.26
CA LEU A 195 -1.76 2.75 6.12
C LEU A 195 -2.37 2.34 7.47
N THR A 196 -1.63 1.56 8.27
CA THR A 196 -2.07 1.18 9.63
C THR A 196 -2.30 2.40 10.50
N ARG A 197 -1.34 3.34 10.54
CA ARG A 197 -1.48 4.56 11.35
C ARG A 197 -2.62 5.45 10.85
N HIS A 198 -2.78 5.54 9.53
CA HIS A 198 -3.88 6.29 8.92
C HIS A 198 -5.23 5.70 9.29
N PHE A 199 -5.40 4.39 9.17
CA PHE A 199 -6.59 3.67 9.60
C PHE A 199 -6.89 3.92 11.09
N ALA A 200 -5.89 3.76 11.97
CA ALA A 200 -6.06 4.00 13.40
C ALA A 200 -6.48 5.44 13.73
N ASN A 201 -5.92 6.43 13.03
CA ASN A 201 -6.32 7.84 13.17
C ASN A 201 -7.76 8.09 12.70
N LEU A 202 -8.23 7.40 11.66
CA LEU A 202 -9.61 7.55 11.16
C LEU A 202 -10.62 6.98 12.15
N VAL A 203 -10.37 5.78 12.68
CA VAL A 203 -11.33 5.09 13.57
C VAL A 203 -11.23 5.53 15.02
N GLY A 204 -10.11 6.11 15.43
CA GLY A 204 -9.90 6.65 16.79
C GLY A 204 -10.46 8.07 16.99
N GLN A 205 -10.96 8.73 15.94
CA GLN A 205 -11.67 10.00 16.06
C GLN A 205 -13.08 9.74 16.62
N VAL A 206 -13.21 9.66 17.95
CA VAL A 206 -14.48 9.58 18.68
C VAL A 206 -14.60 10.78 19.62
#